data_AF-A0A847H3S8-F1
#
_entry.id   AF-A0A847H3S8-F1
#
_cell.length_a   1.000
_cell.length_b   1.000
_cell.length_c   1.000
_cell.angle_alpha   90.00
_cell.angle_beta   90.00
_cell.angle_gamma   90.00
#
_symmetry.space_group_name_H-M   'P 1'
#
loop_
_entity.id
_entity.type
_entity.pdbx_description
1 polymer ?
#
loop_
_entity_poly.entity_id
_entity_poly.type
_entity_poly.pdbx_seq_one_letter_code
_entity_poly.pdbx_strand_id
1 'polypeptide(L)'
;MSENKGGRPLKYKTVEKLEEAIDEYFKNCPDTKIIFFKTKDGVIEKEVPCPTVTGLAIHLGFESRQSFYDYEGNSKFSYTIKKARLFIEREYEKQLSTNPVGAIFALKNLGWKDKTEQNINVNGFAEWLKNLE
;
A
#
# COMPACT_ATOMS: atom_id res chain seq x y z
N MET A 1 -8.99 -33.47 -2.62
CA MET A 1 -8.63 -32.08 -2.23
C MET A 1 -9.08 -31.94 -0.78
N SER A 2 -8.15 -31.76 0.15
CA SER A 2 -8.45 -31.74 1.59
C SER A 2 -9.21 -30.46 1.95
N GLU A 3 -10.48 -30.58 2.31
CA GLU A 3 -11.26 -29.51 2.91
C GLU A 3 -10.68 -29.21 4.30
N ASN A 4 -10.00 -28.06 4.44
CA ASN A 4 -9.63 -27.56 5.75
C ASN A 4 -10.92 -27.22 6.53
N LYS A 5 -11.19 -27.98 7.59
CA LYS A 5 -12.42 -27.92 8.42
C LYS A 5 -12.48 -26.74 9.41
N GLY A 6 -11.78 -25.64 9.13
CA GLY A 6 -11.74 -24.48 10.03
C GLY A 6 -11.44 -23.18 9.29
N GLY A 7 -12.23 -22.14 9.60
CA GLY A 7 -12.12 -20.81 9.00
C GLY A 7 -13.42 -20.36 8.33
N ARG A 8 -13.63 -19.04 8.25
CA ARG A 8 -14.73 -18.46 7.47
C ARG A 8 -14.51 -18.82 5.99
N PRO A 9 -15.56 -19.26 5.26
CA PRO A 9 -15.44 -19.50 3.82
C PRO A 9 -14.92 -18.27 3.07
N LEU A 10 -14.15 -18.50 2.01
CA LEU A 10 -13.71 -17.43 1.11
C LEU A 10 -14.93 -16.71 0.53
N LYS A 11 -15.02 -15.41 0.80
CA LYS A 11 -15.99 -14.49 0.20
C LYS A 11 -15.99 -14.52 -1.33
N TYR A 12 -14.83 -14.39 -1.98
CA TYR A 12 -14.68 -14.54 -3.42
C TYR A 12 -14.18 -15.94 -3.75
N LYS A 13 -14.93 -16.64 -4.60
CA LYS A 13 -14.62 -18.02 -5.00
C LYS A 13 -13.77 -18.09 -6.26
N THR A 14 -13.79 -17.05 -7.10
CA THR A 14 -13.08 -17.02 -8.38
C THR A 14 -12.31 -15.71 -8.53
N VAL A 15 -11.25 -15.75 -9.34
CA VAL A 15 -10.36 -14.61 -9.54
C VAL A 15 -11.10 -13.49 -10.24
N GLU A 16 -11.92 -13.85 -11.22
CA GLU A 16 -12.71 -12.94 -12.06
C GLU A 16 -13.67 -12.12 -11.21
N LYS A 17 -14.34 -12.73 -10.21
CA LYS A 17 -15.24 -12.01 -9.32
C LYS A 17 -14.52 -11.04 -8.38
N LEU A 18 -13.31 -11.39 -7.98
CA LEU A 18 -12.47 -10.49 -7.18
C LEU A 18 -11.96 -9.32 -8.03
N GLU A 19 -11.51 -9.60 -9.27
CA GLU A 19 -11.06 -8.60 -10.23
C GLU A 19 -12.17 -7.61 -10.60
N GLU A 20 -13.37 -8.09 -10.91
CA GLU A 20 -14.54 -7.25 -11.19
C GLU A 20 -14.82 -6.25 -10.05
N ALA A 21 -14.79 -6.72 -8.79
CA ALA A 21 -15.05 -5.86 -7.63
C ALA A 21 -13.90 -4.86 -7.35
N ILE A 22 -12.65 -5.25 -7.62
CA ILE A 22 -11.50 -4.35 -7.51
C ILE A 22 -11.57 -3.26 -8.59
N ASP A 23 -11.88 -3.64 -9.83
CA ASP A 23 -12.01 -2.72 -10.95
C ASP A 23 -13.18 -1.75 -10.73
N GLU A 24 -14.29 -2.24 -10.17
CA GLU A 24 -15.43 -1.41 -9.74
C GLU A 24 -14.98 -0.35 -8.73
N TYR A 25 -14.25 -0.74 -7.67
CA TYR A 25 -13.74 0.20 -6.68
C TYR A 25 -12.86 1.28 -7.31
N PHE A 26 -11.93 0.93 -8.20
CA PHE A 26 -11.05 1.93 -8.79
C PHE A 26 -11.76 2.82 -9.81
N LYS A 27 -12.74 2.29 -10.55
CA LYS A 27 -13.55 3.06 -11.51
C LYS A 27 -14.47 4.06 -10.81
N ASN A 28 -15.08 3.65 -9.71
CA ASN A 28 -16.05 4.43 -8.93
C ASN A 28 -15.49 4.72 -7.54
N CYS A 29 -14.24 5.18 -7.47
CA CYS A 29 -13.51 5.33 -6.21
C CYS A 29 -14.29 6.21 -5.22
N PRO A 30 -14.80 5.65 -4.11
CA PRO A 30 -15.61 6.39 -3.14
C PRO A 30 -14.73 7.29 -2.26
N ASP A 31 -13.44 6.97 -2.15
CA ASP A 31 -12.47 7.75 -1.41
C ASP A 31 -11.91 8.82 -2.33
N THR A 32 -12.27 10.08 -2.09
CA THR A 32 -11.83 11.22 -2.88
C THR A 32 -11.19 12.28 -1.99
N LYS A 33 -10.44 13.19 -2.62
CA LYS A 33 -9.93 14.40 -1.96
C LYS A 33 -10.06 15.59 -2.89
N ILE A 34 -10.23 16.76 -2.29
CA ILE A 34 -10.22 18.03 -3.01
C ILE A 34 -8.77 18.52 -3.08
N ILE A 35 -8.34 18.87 -4.29
CA ILE A 35 -7.06 19.53 -4.53
C ILE A 35 -7.28 20.91 -5.14
N PHE A 36 -6.47 21.87 -4.70
CA PHE A 36 -6.55 23.26 -5.13
C PHE A 36 -5.39 23.57 -6.09
N PHE A 37 -5.72 24.05 -7.28
CA PHE A 37 -4.76 24.50 -8.28
C PHE A 37 -4.80 26.01 -8.38
N LYS A 38 -3.64 26.65 -8.27
CA LYS A 38 -3.51 28.07 -8.56
C LYS A 38 -3.31 28.25 -10.07
N THR A 39 -4.18 29.05 -10.68
CA THR A 39 -4.12 29.45 -12.08
C THR A 39 -3.93 30.97 -12.19
N LYS A 40 -3.78 31.48 -13.41
CA LYS A 40 -3.73 32.94 -13.65
C LYS A 40 -5.06 33.62 -13.29
N ASP A 41 -6.17 32.90 -13.42
CA ASP A 41 -7.53 33.43 -13.25
C ASP A 41 -8.12 33.16 -11.85
N GLY A 42 -7.34 32.56 -10.94
CA GLY A 42 -7.77 32.26 -9.57
C GLY A 42 -7.39 30.87 -9.09
N VAL A 43 -8.10 30.37 -8.07
CA VAL A 43 -7.92 29.03 -7.52
C VAL A 43 -9.05 28.14 -8.04
N ILE A 44 -8.69 27.00 -8.63
CA ILE A 44 -9.64 25.97 -9.06
C ILE A 44 -9.56 24.82 -8.06
N GLU A 45 -10.72 24.36 -7.58
CA GLU A 45 -10.83 23.13 -6.82
C GLU A 45 -11.19 21.96 -7.76
N LYS A 46 -10.58 20.81 -7.52
CA LYS A 46 -10.88 19.57 -8.24
C LYS A 46 -10.94 18.42 -7.27
N GLU A 47 -12.00 17.64 -7.35
CA GLU A 47 -12.09 16.36 -6.68
C GLU A 47 -11.30 15.30 -7.47
N VAL A 48 -10.43 14.57 -6.78
CA VAL A 48 -9.64 13.49 -7.37
C VAL A 48 -9.77 12.20 -6.57
N PRO A 49 -9.78 11.04 -7.23
CA PRO A 49 -9.72 9.75 -6.55
C PRO A 49 -8.50 9.63 -5.62
N CYS A 50 -8.71 9.05 -4.45
CA CYS A 50 -7.69 8.81 -3.44
C CYS A 50 -7.86 7.39 -2.86
N PRO A 51 -7.69 6.34 -3.68
CA PRO A 51 -7.91 4.98 -3.25
C PRO A 51 -6.96 4.58 -2.13
N THR A 52 -7.44 3.76 -1.20
CA THR A 52 -6.66 3.26 -0.06
C THR A 52 -6.83 1.76 0.09
N VAL A 53 -5.87 1.07 0.73
CA VAL A 53 -6.01 -0.37 1.00
C VAL A 53 -7.23 -0.63 1.89
N THR A 54 -7.46 0.23 2.88
CA THR A 54 -8.61 0.11 3.79
C THR A 54 -9.92 0.32 3.05
N GLY A 55 -10.02 1.35 2.20
CA GLY A 55 -11.21 1.62 1.40
C GLY A 55 -11.52 0.48 0.44
N LEU A 56 -10.50 -0.06 -0.23
CA LEU A 56 -10.66 -1.24 -1.08
C LEU A 56 -11.12 -2.46 -0.25
N ALA A 57 -10.52 -2.73 0.91
CA ALA A 57 -10.93 -3.83 1.76
C ALA A 57 -12.40 -3.71 2.23
N ILE A 58 -12.83 -2.49 2.59
CA ILE A 58 -14.23 -2.20 2.95
C ILE A 58 -15.15 -2.41 1.75
N HIS A 59 -14.77 -1.96 0.55
CA HIS A 59 -15.58 -2.15 -0.67
C HIS A 59 -15.73 -3.63 -1.02
N LEU A 60 -14.65 -4.41 -0.92
CA LEU A 60 -14.69 -5.86 -1.04
C LEU A 60 -15.47 -6.53 0.12
N GLY A 61 -15.86 -5.75 1.13
CA GLY A 61 -16.61 -6.11 2.33
C GLY A 61 -15.88 -7.12 3.20
N PHE A 62 -14.56 -6.91 3.34
CA PHE A 62 -13.74 -7.51 4.38
C PHE A 62 -13.85 -6.69 5.67
N GLU A 63 -13.78 -7.40 6.80
CA GLU A 63 -13.82 -6.80 8.14
C GLU A 63 -12.48 -6.18 8.58
N SER A 64 -11.38 -6.54 7.91
CA SER A 64 -10.05 -6.05 8.26
C SER A 64 -9.12 -6.03 7.05
N ARG A 65 -8.02 -5.27 7.15
CA ARG A 65 -6.92 -5.36 6.17
C ARG A 65 -6.26 -6.75 6.17
N GLN A 66 -6.29 -7.46 7.30
CA GLN A 66 -5.73 -8.81 7.36
C GLN A 66 -6.46 -9.75 6.42
N SER A 67 -7.79 -9.69 6.37
CA SER A 67 -8.59 -10.52 5.47
C SER A 67 -8.27 -10.25 3.99
N PHE A 68 -7.92 -9.00 3.64
CA PHE A 68 -7.41 -8.64 2.31
C PHE A 68 -6.03 -9.28 2.03
N TYR A 69 -5.11 -9.27 2.99
CA TYR A 69 -3.79 -9.90 2.85
C TYR A 69 -3.84 -11.43 2.88
N ASP A 70 -4.82 -12.03 3.55
CA ASP A 70 -5.03 -13.48 3.55
C ASP A 70 -5.37 -13.99 2.13
N TYR A 71 -6.08 -13.17 1.34
CA TYR A 71 -6.26 -13.45 -0.09
C TYR A 71 -4.94 -13.35 -0.86
N GLU A 72 -4.06 -12.40 -0.52
CA GLU A 72 -2.74 -12.31 -1.14
C GLU A 72 -1.90 -13.56 -0.90
N GLY A 73 -2.02 -14.15 0.29
CA GLY A 73 -1.36 -15.40 0.67
C GLY A 73 -1.89 -16.63 -0.05
N ASN A 74 -3.12 -16.58 -0.58
CA ASN A 74 -3.67 -17.64 -1.40
C ASN A 74 -3.16 -17.52 -2.84
N SER A 75 -2.44 -18.53 -3.34
CA SER A 75 -1.84 -18.54 -4.68
C SER A 75 -2.84 -18.25 -5.81
N LYS A 76 -4.12 -18.61 -5.63
CA LYS A 76 -5.20 -18.31 -6.57
C LYS A 76 -5.43 -16.81 -6.75
N PHE A 77 -5.38 -16.03 -5.67
CA PHE A 77 -5.75 -14.60 -5.67
C PHE A 77 -4.54 -13.68 -5.53
N SER A 78 -3.35 -14.22 -5.25
CA SER A 78 -2.14 -13.46 -4.96
C SER A 78 -1.82 -12.41 -6.02
N TYR A 79 -1.90 -12.78 -7.30
CA TYR A 79 -1.63 -11.87 -8.42
C TYR A 79 -2.58 -10.67 -8.42
N THR A 80 -3.88 -10.93 -8.33
CA THR A 80 -4.93 -9.91 -8.34
C THR A 80 -4.80 -8.93 -7.17
N ILE A 81 -4.54 -9.44 -5.96
CA ILE A 81 -4.34 -8.59 -4.78
C ILE A 81 -3.08 -7.73 -4.91
N LYS A 82 -1.97 -8.31 -5.36
CA LYS A 82 -0.72 -7.56 -5.60
C LYS A 82 -0.89 -6.48 -6.66
N LYS A 83 -1.62 -6.78 -7.74
CA LYS A 83 -1.94 -5.80 -8.80
C LYS A 83 -2.76 -4.63 -8.24
N ALA A 84 -3.75 -4.90 -7.39
CA ALA A 84 -4.54 -3.85 -6.73
C ALA A 84 -3.68 -2.98 -5.80
N ARG A 85 -2.79 -3.59 -5.01
CA ARG A 85 -1.83 -2.86 -4.16
C ARG A 85 -0.89 -1.99 -4.98
N LEU A 86 -0.35 -2.51 -6.07
CA LEU A 86 0.53 -1.75 -6.97
C LEU A 86 -0.18 -0.52 -7.55
N PHE A 87 -1.47 -0.62 -7.86
CA PHE A 87 -2.26 0.53 -8.29
C PHE A 87 -2.34 1.60 -7.19
N ILE A 88 -2.61 1.20 -5.95
CA ILE A 88 -2.66 2.10 -4.79
C ILE A 88 -1.28 2.73 -4.53
N GLU A 89 -0.19 1.95 -4.62
CA GLU A 89 1.18 2.45 -4.52
C GLU A 89 1.44 3.57 -5.54
N ARG A 90 1.06 3.37 -6.80
CA ARG A 90 1.17 4.39 -7.84
C ARG A 90 0.44 5.69 -7.47
N GLU A 91 -0.76 5.60 -6.87
CA GLU A 91 -1.50 6.80 -6.47
C GLU A 91 -0.85 7.54 -5.29
N TYR A 92 -0.17 6.85 -4.38
CA TYR A 92 0.65 7.50 -3.36
C TYR A 92 1.96 8.02 -3.92
N GLU A 93 2.58 7.33 -4.89
CA GLU A 93 3.81 7.77 -5.55
C GLU A 93 3.61 9.12 -6.25
N LYS A 94 2.48 9.32 -6.96
CA LYS A 94 2.12 10.62 -7.56
C LYS A 94 2.03 11.76 -6.54
N GLN A 95 1.79 11.45 -5.27
CA GLN A 95 1.65 12.43 -4.20
C GLN A 95 2.98 12.79 -3.55
N LEU A 96 4.09 12.10 -3.88
CA LEU A 96 5.41 12.39 -3.31
C LEU A 96 5.84 13.85 -3.54
N SER A 97 5.44 14.46 -4.65
CA SER A 97 5.77 15.86 -4.97
C SER A 97 4.93 16.89 -4.21
N THR A 98 3.74 16.52 -3.73
CA THR A 98 2.75 17.46 -3.17
C THR A 98 2.45 17.24 -1.70
N ASN A 99 2.42 15.98 -1.25
CA ASN A 99 2.26 15.57 0.15
C ASN A 99 3.24 14.43 0.49
N PRO A 100 4.56 14.71 0.53
CA PRO A 100 5.60 13.70 0.67
C PRO A 100 5.47 12.90 1.98
N VAL A 101 5.23 13.56 3.12
CA VAL A 101 5.22 12.90 4.44
C VAL A 101 4.14 11.83 4.52
N GLY A 102 2.90 12.18 4.13
CA GLY A 102 1.79 11.23 4.11
C GLY A 102 1.98 10.11 3.09
N ALA A 103 2.45 10.46 1.88
CA ALA A 103 2.73 9.49 0.83
C ALA A 103 3.82 8.48 1.25
N ILE A 104 4.94 8.95 1.80
CA ILE A 104 6.02 8.10 2.30
C ILE A 104 5.53 7.18 3.41
N PHE A 105 4.73 7.69 4.36
CA PHE A 105 4.14 6.86 5.41
C PHE A 105 3.26 5.74 4.83
N ALA A 106 2.41 6.07 3.86
CA ALA A 106 1.55 5.08 3.20
C ALA A 106 2.36 4.03 2.41
N LEU A 107 3.34 4.47 1.61
CA LEU A 107 4.21 3.59 0.83
C LEU A 107 5.02 2.64 1.71
N LYS A 108 5.53 3.11 2.86
CA LYS A 108 6.19 2.24 3.85
C LYS A 108 5.24 1.17 4.41
N ASN A 109 3.99 1.54 4.70
CA ASN A 109 2.95 0.57 5.09
C ASN A 109 2.59 -0.41 3.96
N LEU A 110 2.85 -0.05 2.70
CA LEU A 110 2.72 -0.91 1.52
C LEU A 110 3.98 -1.75 1.25
N GLY A 111 5.00 -1.68 2.11
CA GLY A 111 6.19 -2.51 2.04
C GLY A 111 7.43 -1.83 1.46
N TRP A 112 7.36 -0.55 1.10
CA TRP A 112 8.55 0.21 0.70
C TRP A 112 9.51 0.35 1.89
N LYS A 113 10.80 0.24 1.61
CA LYS A 113 11.86 0.34 2.62
C LYS A 113 12.85 1.41 2.19
N ASP A 114 13.18 2.30 3.12
CA ASP A 114 14.30 3.21 2.93
C ASP A 114 15.60 2.40 2.98
N LYS A 115 16.56 2.76 2.12
CA LYS A 115 17.92 2.25 2.23
C LYS A 115 18.74 3.20 3.08
N THR A 116 19.43 2.69 4.08
CA THR A 116 20.39 3.45 4.89
C THR A 116 21.80 2.95 4.60
N GLU A 117 22.67 3.84 4.13
CA GLU A 117 24.11 3.56 4.01
C GLU A 117 24.81 4.09 5.26
N GLN A 118 25.52 3.21 5.97
CA GLN A 118 26.30 3.57 7.15
C GLN A 118 27.77 3.23 6.89
N ASN A 119 28.63 4.25 6.94
CA ASN A 119 30.07 4.06 6.97
C ASN A 119 30.51 3.80 8.41
N ILE A 120 30.73 2.53 8.74
CA ILE A 120 31.25 2.14 10.05
C ILE A 120 32.78 2.23 9.99
N ASN A 121 33.36 3.27 10.59
CA ASN A 121 34.80 3.38 10.75
C ASN A 121 35.23 2.79 12.10
N VAL A 122 35.86 1.61 12.06
CA VAL A 122 36.29 0.88 13.27
C VAL A 122 37.70 1.35 13.69
N ASN A 123 37.83 2.59 14.14
CA ASN A 123 39.08 3.09 14.74
C ASN A 123 39.21 2.72 16.23
N GLY A 124 38.09 2.48 16.91
CA GLY A 124 38.06 2.27 18.36
C GLY A 124 38.75 0.99 18.84
N PHE A 125 38.76 -0.08 18.05
CA PHE A 125 39.48 -1.31 18.42
C PHE A 125 41.01 -1.11 18.38
N ALA A 126 41.50 -0.35 17.39
CA ALA A 126 42.91 -0.04 17.27
C ALA A 126 43.40 0.91 18.38
N GLU A 127 42.55 1.83 18.85
CA GLU A 127 42.87 2.68 20.02
C GLU A 127 42.80 1.93 21.34
N TRP A 128 41.84 1.02 21.50
CA TRP A 128 41.74 0.18 22.71
C TRP A 128 42.96 -0.72 22.89
N LEU A 129 43.47 -1.32 21.81
CA LEU A 129 44.70 -2.13 21.85
C LEU A 129 45.94 -1.33 22.26
N LYS A 130 46.03 -0.04 21.89
CA LYS A 130 47.16 0.83 22.26
C LYS A 130 47.20 1.21 23.74
N ASN A 131 46.08 1.08 24.46
CA ASN A 131 45.98 1.41 25.89
C ASN A 131 46.15 0.20 26.81
N LEU A 132 46.48 -0.98 26.26
CA LEU A 132 46.73 -2.22 27.00
C LEU A 132 48.22 -2.53 27.22
N GLU A 133 49.11 -1.71 26.65
CA GLU A 133 50.57 -1.71 26.91
C GLU A 133 50.92 -0.67 27.98
#